data_AF-A0A256ZN58-F1
#
_entry.id   AF-A0A256ZN58-F1
#
_cell.length_a   1.000
_cell.length_b   1.000
_cell.length_c   1.000
_cell.angle_alpha   90.00
_cell.angle_beta   90.00
_cell.angle_gamma   90.00
#
_symmetry.space_group_name_H-M   'P 1'
#
loop_
_entity.id
_entity.type
_entity.pdbx_description
1 polymer ?
#
loop_
_entity_poly.entity_id
_entity_poly.type
_entity_poly.pdbx_seq_one_letter_code
_entity_poly.pdbx_strand_id
1 'polypeptide(L)'
;MIRRIGKRAILAKPIKCEYWKPGTDIVKYLCSKLKGRIKNGDIIVLSEKALATALGAIVDESKIKPSTFSKIMVFLLMRILWGYVLGILTKLKKETLEWIREYPIAEGAAHKQLALVLGGILQALKPSSEAGVDTSNLPYSYASLPLNNCSIAGKLREALLKCLEANVGLMIVDSDRTYFNQKYNIALASRKTCVKGLINLGVLSYILGRAFRRHFKPKATPISYAGPPIPLPLMLEIAETADRVRGVGAGRTVFEMARRFNTTLNGVTWEMLSRINHYPIVIVRILEKS
;
A
#
# COMPACT_ATOMS: atom_id res chain seq x y z
N MET A 1 -15.43 -10.55 6.36
CA MET A 1 -14.49 -11.35 7.20
C MET A 1 -14.66 -10.96 8.66
N ILE A 2 -14.58 -11.93 9.59
CA ILE A 2 -14.57 -11.68 11.04
C ILE A 2 -13.19 -12.08 11.57
N ARG A 3 -12.55 -11.22 12.35
CA ARG A 3 -11.27 -11.50 13.02
C ARG A 3 -11.38 -11.21 14.52
N ARG A 4 -11.01 -12.17 15.36
CA ARG A 4 -11.05 -12.03 16.83
C ARG A 4 -9.69 -11.60 17.37
N ILE A 5 -9.68 -10.64 18.29
CA ILE A 5 -8.47 -10.10 18.94
C ILE A 5 -8.81 -9.83 20.41
N GLY A 6 -8.38 -10.72 21.30
CA GLY A 6 -8.75 -10.67 22.72
C GLY A 6 -10.27 -10.66 22.88
N LYS A 7 -10.80 -9.65 23.59
CA LYS A 7 -12.25 -9.43 23.80
C LYS A 7 -12.97 -8.74 22.63
N ARG A 8 -12.26 -8.36 21.56
CA ARG A 8 -12.81 -7.63 20.41
C ARG A 8 -12.98 -8.52 19.19
N ALA A 9 -13.99 -8.25 18.38
CA ALA A 9 -14.14 -8.81 17.04
C ALA A 9 -14.15 -7.69 15.99
N ILE A 10 -13.31 -7.82 14.97
CA ILE A 10 -13.22 -6.92 13.83
C ILE A 10 -14.02 -7.54 12.69
N LEU A 11 -15.08 -6.87 12.27
CA LEU A 11 -15.84 -7.16 11.06
C LEU A 11 -15.31 -6.28 9.93
N ALA A 12 -14.88 -6.87 8.82
CA ALA A 12 -14.45 -6.13 7.63
C ALA A 12 -15.28 -6.54 6.42
N LYS A 13 -15.88 -5.55 5.75
CA LYS A 13 -16.71 -5.72 4.54
C LYS A 13 -16.15 -4.87 3.40
N PRO A 14 -15.56 -5.48 2.35
CA PRO A 14 -15.10 -4.75 1.18
C PRO A 14 -16.29 -4.28 0.34
N ILE A 15 -16.18 -3.10 -0.29
CA ILE A 15 -17.21 -2.53 -1.16
C ILE A 15 -16.74 -2.58 -2.60
N LYS A 16 -17.48 -3.32 -3.45
CA LYS A 16 -17.21 -3.37 -4.89
C LYS A 16 -17.46 -2.00 -5.51
N CYS A 17 -16.48 -1.51 -6.25
CA CYS A 17 -16.51 -0.24 -6.95
C CYS A 17 -16.18 -0.43 -8.43
N GLU A 18 -16.50 0.58 -9.21
CA GLU A 18 -15.88 0.79 -10.51
C GLU A 18 -14.40 1.13 -10.31
N TYR A 19 -13.59 0.88 -11.34
CA TYR A 19 -12.17 1.17 -11.26
C TYR A 19 -11.94 2.67 -11.17
N TRP A 20 -11.28 3.12 -10.10
CA TRP A 20 -10.99 4.54 -9.92
C TRP A 20 -9.91 4.99 -10.90
N LYS A 21 -10.20 6.05 -11.64
CA LYS A 21 -9.31 6.69 -12.61
C LYS A 21 -8.97 8.12 -12.16
N PRO A 22 -7.90 8.74 -12.68
CA PRO A 22 -7.63 10.16 -12.44
C PRO A 22 -8.86 11.03 -12.70
N GLY A 23 -9.16 11.93 -11.75
CA GLY A 23 -10.34 12.80 -11.81
C GLY A 23 -11.61 12.22 -11.20
N THR A 24 -11.56 11.03 -10.60
CA THR A 24 -12.71 10.47 -9.88
C THR A 24 -13.07 11.35 -8.67
N ASP A 25 -14.30 11.84 -8.59
CA ASP A 25 -14.80 12.57 -7.41
C ASP A 25 -15.00 11.62 -6.22
N ILE A 26 -13.96 11.54 -5.39
CA ILE A 26 -13.91 10.65 -4.24
C ILE A 26 -15.02 10.91 -3.23
N VAL A 27 -15.31 12.18 -2.93
CA VAL A 27 -16.31 12.51 -1.90
C VAL A 27 -17.69 12.07 -2.37
N LYS A 28 -18.08 12.47 -3.58
CA LYS A 28 -19.37 12.07 -4.18
C LYS A 28 -19.48 10.54 -4.28
N TYR A 29 -18.41 9.88 -4.72
CA TYR A 29 -18.39 8.43 -4.86
C TYR A 29 -18.57 7.73 -3.50
N LEU A 30 -17.81 8.14 -2.48
CA LEU A 30 -17.92 7.59 -1.12
C LEU A 30 -19.29 7.82 -0.52
N CYS A 31 -19.84 9.04 -0.61
CA CYS A 31 -21.18 9.35 -0.14
C CYS A 31 -22.22 8.41 -0.79
N SER A 32 -22.18 8.23 -2.10
CA SER A 32 -23.13 7.36 -2.82
C SER A 32 -23.01 5.89 -2.42
N LYS A 33 -21.79 5.37 -2.21
CA LYS A 33 -21.56 3.95 -1.92
C LYS A 33 -21.74 3.58 -0.45
N LEU A 34 -21.59 4.54 0.47
CA LEU A 34 -21.61 4.30 1.91
C LEU A 34 -22.94 4.70 2.58
N LYS A 35 -23.73 5.57 1.96
CA LYS A 35 -25.05 5.97 2.49
C LYS A 35 -25.93 4.74 2.74
N GLY A 36 -26.52 4.66 3.93
CA GLY A 36 -27.34 3.53 4.38
C GLY A 36 -26.59 2.23 4.71
N ARG A 37 -25.24 2.20 4.57
CA ARG A 37 -24.43 1.00 4.86
C ARG A 37 -23.50 1.16 6.07
N ILE A 38 -23.33 2.39 6.54
CA ILE A 38 -22.42 2.74 7.63
C ILE A 38 -23.18 3.09 8.91
N LYS A 39 -22.55 2.87 10.06
CA LYS A 39 -23.07 3.22 11.38
C LYS A 39 -22.07 4.10 12.13
N ASN A 40 -22.55 4.81 13.15
CA ASN A 40 -21.69 5.54 14.09
C ASN A 40 -20.64 4.60 14.69
N GLY A 41 -19.39 5.05 14.72
CA GLY A 41 -18.23 4.29 15.21
C GLY A 41 -17.60 3.35 14.19
N ASP A 42 -18.16 3.18 12.98
CA ASP A 42 -17.50 2.44 11.91
C ASP A 42 -16.23 3.17 11.44
N ILE A 43 -15.28 2.41 10.92
CA ILE A 43 -14.05 2.93 10.31
C ILE A 43 -14.08 2.62 8.82
N ILE A 44 -14.02 3.66 8.01
CA ILE A 44 -13.82 3.56 6.56
C ILE A 44 -12.33 3.40 6.31
N VAL A 45 -11.93 2.33 5.62
CA VAL A 45 -10.54 2.09 5.25
C VAL A 45 -10.39 2.23 3.74
N LEU A 46 -9.56 3.17 3.30
CA LEU A 46 -9.27 3.44 1.89
C LEU A 46 -7.90 2.88 1.48
N SER A 47 -7.78 2.45 0.22
CA SER A 47 -6.49 2.14 -0.37
C SER A 47 -5.75 3.44 -0.69
N GLU A 48 -4.52 3.60 -0.21
CA GLU A 48 -3.68 4.75 -0.58
C GLU A 48 -3.53 4.82 -2.10
N LYS A 49 -3.15 3.72 -2.75
CA LYS A 49 -2.99 3.64 -4.20
C LYS A 49 -4.22 4.08 -4.98
N ALA A 50 -5.40 3.53 -4.64
CA ALA A 50 -6.62 3.88 -5.36
C ALA A 50 -6.97 5.36 -5.15
N LEU A 51 -6.78 5.87 -3.93
CA LEU A 51 -6.99 7.27 -3.62
C LEU A 51 -6.00 8.18 -4.38
N ALA A 52 -4.71 7.83 -4.40
CA ALA A 52 -3.69 8.57 -5.14
C ALA A 52 -4.00 8.59 -6.64
N THR A 53 -4.42 7.45 -7.19
CA THR A 53 -4.85 7.34 -8.60
C THR A 53 -6.02 8.28 -8.89
N ALA A 54 -7.06 8.27 -8.05
CA ALA A 54 -8.23 9.13 -8.23
C ALA A 54 -7.89 10.61 -8.15
N LEU A 55 -7.00 11.00 -7.24
CA LEU A 55 -6.50 12.36 -7.08
C LEU A 55 -5.55 12.79 -8.21
N GLY A 56 -5.24 11.92 -9.17
CA GLY A 56 -4.29 12.20 -10.25
C GLY A 56 -2.84 12.28 -9.77
N ALA A 57 -2.54 11.79 -8.57
CA ALA A 57 -1.17 11.68 -8.03
C ALA A 57 -0.46 10.47 -8.65
N ILE A 58 -0.30 10.53 -9.97
CA ILE A 58 0.36 9.51 -10.79
C ILE A 58 1.47 10.16 -11.61
N VAL A 59 2.52 9.39 -11.90
CA VAL A 59 3.62 9.80 -12.77
C VAL A 59 3.84 8.75 -13.83
N ASP A 60 4.25 9.18 -15.02
CA ASP A 60 4.63 8.31 -16.11
C ASP A 60 6.14 8.06 -16.08
N GLU A 61 6.54 6.87 -15.62
CA GLU A 61 7.96 6.50 -15.49
C GLU A 61 8.65 6.36 -16.84
N SER A 62 7.90 6.18 -17.95
CA SER A 62 8.50 6.11 -19.30
C SER A 62 9.20 7.42 -19.70
N LYS A 63 8.83 8.54 -19.08
CA LYS A 63 9.43 9.85 -19.31
C LYS A 63 10.73 10.05 -18.54
N ILE A 64 11.04 9.18 -17.58
CA ILE A 64 12.26 9.25 -16.79
C ILE A 64 13.37 8.53 -17.57
N LYS A 65 14.42 9.28 -17.94
CA LYS A 65 15.58 8.74 -18.66
C LYS A 65 16.71 8.44 -17.68
N PRO A 66 16.88 7.20 -17.20
CA PRO A 66 17.96 6.86 -16.29
C PRO A 66 19.30 6.88 -17.01
N SER A 67 20.32 7.42 -16.33
CA SER A 67 21.70 7.39 -16.81
C SER A 67 22.25 5.95 -16.92
N THR A 68 23.28 5.74 -17.73
CA THR A 68 23.99 4.45 -17.80
C THR A 68 24.53 4.02 -16.44
N PHE A 69 25.04 4.98 -15.65
CA PHE A 69 25.50 4.72 -14.29
C PHE A 69 24.34 4.23 -13.39
N SER A 70 23.17 4.86 -13.46
CA SER A 70 21.97 4.43 -12.72
C SER A 70 21.60 2.99 -13.07
N LYS A 71 21.67 2.62 -14.37
CA LYS A 71 21.40 1.24 -14.83
C LYS A 71 22.38 0.23 -14.26
N ILE A 72 23.68 0.56 -14.23
CA ILE A 72 24.71 -0.29 -13.62
C ILE A 72 24.44 -0.46 -12.11
N MET A 73 24.14 0.64 -11.42
CA MET A 73 23.82 0.59 -9.98
C MET A 73 22.59 -0.26 -9.69
N VAL A 74 21.54 -0.16 -10.51
CA VAL A 74 20.35 -1.02 -10.38
C VAL A 74 20.69 -2.48 -10.63
N PHE A 75 21.52 -2.78 -11.63
CA PHE A 75 21.97 -4.15 -11.88
C PHE A 75 22.70 -4.73 -10.67
N LEU A 76 23.70 -4.03 -10.13
CA LEU A 76 24.46 -4.48 -8.96
C LEU A 76 23.57 -4.61 -7.72
N LEU A 77 22.72 -3.61 -7.47
CA LEU A 77 21.85 -3.58 -6.30
C LEU A 77 20.78 -4.68 -6.36
N MET A 78 20.04 -4.77 -7.47
CA MET A 78 18.89 -5.67 -7.57
C MET A 78 19.33 -7.09 -7.91
N ARG A 79 19.97 -7.27 -9.07
CA ARG A 79 20.26 -8.63 -9.57
C ARG A 79 21.33 -9.34 -8.75
N ILE A 80 22.31 -8.60 -8.21
CA ILE A 80 23.41 -9.17 -7.41
C ILE A 80 23.10 -9.10 -5.91
N LEU A 81 23.14 -7.90 -5.32
CA LEU A 81 23.06 -7.75 -3.87
C LEU A 81 21.73 -8.29 -3.30
N TRP A 82 20.60 -7.87 -3.86
CA TRP A 82 19.29 -8.42 -3.46
C TRP A 82 19.06 -9.84 -3.96
N GLY A 83 19.46 -10.17 -5.19
CA GLY A 83 19.23 -11.48 -5.80
C GLY A 83 19.96 -12.65 -5.12
N TYR A 84 21.13 -12.40 -4.52
CA TYR A 84 21.97 -13.47 -3.97
C TYR A 84 22.37 -13.29 -2.50
N VAL A 85 22.31 -12.09 -1.93
CA VAL A 85 22.74 -11.85 -0.54
C VAL A 85 21.56 -11.44 0.34
N LEU A 86 21.07 -10.21 0.16
CA LEU A 86 20.04 -9.63 1.03
C LEU A 86 18.70 -10.35 0.90
N GLY A 87 18.36 -10.85 -0.29
CA GLY A 87 17.13 -11.61 -0.50
C GLY A 87 17.10 -12.93 0.28
N ILE A 88 18.24 -13.60 0.41
CA ILE A 88 18.37 -14.84 1.21
C ILE A 88 18.29 -14.49 2.70
N LEU A 89 19.03 -13.48 3.15
CA LEU A 89 19.00 -12.98 4.54
C LEU A 89 17.59 -12.61 4.99
N THR A 90 16.83 -11.95 4.10
CA THR A 90 15.44 -11.53 4.34
C THR A 90 14.40 -12.61 4.05
N LYS A 91 14.85 -13.85 3.77
CA LYS A 91 13.98 -15.02 3.55
C LYS A 91 12.91 -14.73 2.50
N LEU A 92 13.32 -14.14 1.37
CA LEU A 92 12.45 -13.98 0.21
C LEU A 92 12.06 -15.35 -0.36
N LYS A 93 10.89 -15.43 -0.97
CA LYS A 93 10.45 -16.66 -1.64
C LYS A 93 11.31 -16.90 -2.89
N LYS A 94 11.44 -18.16 -3.30
CA LYS A 94 12.24 -18.53 -4.47
C LYS A 94 11.80 -17.79 -5.73
N GLU A 95 10.49 -17.71 -5.96
CA GLU A 95 9.91 -17.03 -7.12
C GLU A 95 10.23 -15.52 -7.09
N THR A 96 10.26 -14.91 -5.90
CA THR A 96 10.63 -13.50 -5.75
C THR A 96 12.12 -13.29 -6.03
N LEU A 97 12.99 -14.22 -5.62
CA LEU A 97 14.42 -14.14 -5.90
C LEU A 97 14.70 -14.30 -7.40
N GLU A 98 14.00 -15.20 -8.08
CA GLU A 98 14.08 -15.35 -9.54
C GLU A 98 13.73 -14.03 -10.24
N TRP A 99 12.63 -13.37 -9.87
CA TRP A 99 12.27 -12.06 -10.44
C TRP A 99 13.27 -10.96 -10.14
N ILE A 100 13.85 -10.94 -8.93
CA ILE A 100 14.88 -9.96 -8.57
C ILE A 100 16.15 -10.16 -9.39
N ARG A 101 16.51 -11.40 -9.72
CA ARG A 101 17.68 -11.72 -10.58
C ARG A 101 17.43 -11.36 -12.04
N GLU A 102 16.17 -11.40 -12.48
CA GLU A 102 15.75 -11.01 -13.83
C GLU A 102 15.26 -9.55 -13.89
N TYR A 103 15.42 -8.77 -12.81
CA TYR A 103 14.81 -7.45 -12.65
C TYR A 103 15.09 -6.53 -13.85
N PRO A 104 14.06 -5.89 -14.45
CA PRO A 104 14.21 -5.09 -15.66
C PRO A 104 15.05 -3.84 -15.38
N ILE A 105 16.20 -3.72 -16.04
CA ILE A 105 17.19 -2.69 -15.67
C ILE A 105 16.76 -1.29 -16.09
N ALA A 106 16.12 -1.12 -17.26
CA ALA A 106 15.74 0.20 -17.74
C ALA A 106 14.59 0.77 -16.90
N GLU A 107 13.49 0.03 -16.78
CA GLU A 107 12.32 0.36 -15.98
C GLU A 107 12.70 0.47 -14.49
N GLY A 108 13.49 -0.48 -14.00
CA GLY A 108 13.98 -0.49 -12.63
C GLY A 108 14.85 0.72 -12.28
N ALA A 109 15.66 1.21 -13.22
CA ALA A 109 16.47 2.41 -13.02
C ALA A 109 15.62 3.68 -13.01
N ALA A 110 14.60 3.77 -13.86
CA ALA A 110 13.63 4.86 -13.82
C ALA A 110 12.89 4.89 -12.47
N HIS A 111 12.40 3.73 -12.02
CA HIS A 111 11.72 3.59 -10.72
C HIS A 111 12.61 3.95 -9.53
N LYS A 112 13.84 3.43 -9.49
CA LYS A 112 14.79 3.76 -8.40
C LYS A 112 15.20 5.23 -8.38
N GLN A 113 15.30 5.86 -9.54
CA GLN A 113 15.57 7.30 -9.63
C GLN A 113 14.40 8.11 -9.08
N LEU A 114 13.15 7.74 -9.39
CA LEU A 114 11.96 8.36 -8.81
C LEU A 114 11.91 8.17 -7.28
N ALA A 115 12.15 6.94 -6.80
CA ALA A 115 12.16 6.65 -5.38
C ALA A 115 13.26 7.42 -4.62
N LEU A 116 14.42 7.62 -5.25
CA LEU A 116 15.52 8.42 -4.71
C LEU A 116 15.10 9.89 -4.52
N VAL A 117 14.42 10.47 -5.50
CA VAL A 117 13.92 11.86 -5.43
C VAL A 117 12.86 12.02 -4.34
N LEU A 118 11.94 11.06 -4.22
CA LEU A 118 10.81 11.16 -3.28
C LEU A 118 11.16 10.79 -1.84
N GLY A 119 12.05 9.81 -1.65
CA GLY A 119 12.27 9.18 -0.34
C GLY A 119 13.74 9.07 0.07
N GLY A 120 14.68 9.49 -0.78
CA GLY A 120 16.11 9.42 -0.52
C GLY A 120 16.70 8.02 -0.69
N ILE A 121 17.99 7.92 -0.40
CA ILE A 121 18.81 6.72 -0.66
C ILE A 121 18.25 5.49 0.07
N LEU A 122 17.85 5.62 1.34
CA LEU A 122 17.33 4.50 2.13
C LEU A 122 16.03 3.91 1.57
N GLN A 123 15.29 4.66 0.76
CA GLN A 123 14.09 4.16 0.07
C GLN A 123 14.44 3.53 -1.26
N ALA A 124 15.33 4.15 -2.05
CA ALA A 124 15.79 3.63 -3.33
C ALA A 124 16.58 2.31 -3.20
N LEU A 125 17.21 2.06 -2.06
CA LEU A 125 17.95 0.82 -1.79
C LEU A 125 17.05 -0.41 -1.53
N LYS A 126 15.75 -0.21 -1.31
CA LYS A 126 14.80 -1.33 -1.08
C LYS A 126 14.64 -2.19 -2.34
N PRO A 127 14.20 -3.45 -2.20
CA PRO A 127 13.93 -4.30 -3.36
C PRO A 127 12.49 -4.13 -3.88
N SER A 128 11.62 -3.52 -3.08
CA SER A 128 10.19 -3.33 -3.34
C SER A 128 9.62 -2.25 -2.43
N SER A 129 8.46 -1.68 -2.81
CA SER A 129 7.75 -0.65 -2.03
C SER A 129 8.61 0.59 -1.77
N GLU A 130 9.31 1.05 -2.80
CA GLU A 130 10.32 2.09 -2.71
C GLU A 130 9.65 3.46 -2.53
N ALA A 131 9.83 4.09 -1.36
CA ALA A 131 9.20 5.37 -1.00
C ALA A 131 7.65 5.40 -1.03
N GLY A 132 6.99 4.25 -1.18
CA GLY A 132 5.53 4.20 -1.36
C GLY A 132 5.05 4.42 -2.79
N VAL A 133 5.97 4.41 -3.75
CA VAL A 133 5.64 4.39 -5.17
C VAL A 133 5.18 2.98 -5.53
N ASP A 134 4.08 2.88 -6.29
CA ASP A 134 3.52 1.61 -6.70
C ASP A 134 3.07 1.63 -8.16
N THR A 135 3.54 0.65 -8.93
CA THR A 135 3.28 0.48 -10.36
C THR A 135 2.25 -0.62 -10.64
N SER A 136 1.93 -1.46 -9.65
CA SER A 136 0.94 -2.53 -9.81
C SER A 136 -0.48 -1.97 -9.72
N ASN A 137 -1.43 -2.56 -10.47
CA ASN A 137 -2.81 -2.05 -10.59
C ASN A 137 -2.88 -0.63 -11.20
N LEU A 138 -1.90 -0.28 -12.02
CA LEU A 138 -1.92 0.90 -12.89
C LEU A 138 -1.52 0.47 -14.31
N PRO A 139 -2.02 1.17 -15.35
CA PRO A 139 -1.70 0.82 -16.72
C PRO A 139 -0.38 1.45 -17.16
N TYR A 140 0.11 0.99 -18.31
CA TYR A 140 1.29 1.53 -18.97
C TYR A 140 2.51 1.52 -18.04
N SER A 141 3.31 2.59 -18.07
CA SER A 141 4.40 2.83 -17.12
C SER A 141 3.99 3.80 -16.02
N TYR A 142 2.70 3.83 -15.65
CA TYR A 142 2.23 4.72 -14.59
C TYR A 142 2.55 4.16 -13.21
N ALA A 143 2.96 5.07 -12.33
CA ALA A 143 3.19 4.79 -10.92
C ALA A 143 2.38 5.76 -10.04
N SER A 144 1.72 5.25 -8.99
CA SER A 144 1.06 6.10 -8.00
C SER A 144 2.09 6.67 -7.04
N LEU A 145 1.96 7.96 -6.73
CA LEU A 145 2.79 8.66 -5.78
C LEU A 145 2.25 8.50 -4.34
N PRO A 146 3.13 8.50 -3.33
CA PRO A 146 2.72 8.41 -1.93
C PRO A 146 1.94 9.65 -1.47
N LEU A 147 0.86 9.44 -0.70
CA LEU A 147 0.05 10.50 -0.11
C LEU A 147 0.64 10.95 1.23
N ASN A 148 1.70 11.73 1.17
CA ASN A 148 2.46 12.17 2.36
C ASN A 148 1.74 13.24 3.22
N ASN A 149 0.60 13.76 2.77
CA ASN A 149 -0.13 14.80 3.48
C ASN A 149 -1.07 14.21 4.53
N CYS A 150 -0.71 14.38 5.81
CA CYS A 150 -1.47 13.87 6.95
C CYS A 150 -2.88 14.47 7.09
N SER A 151 -3.16 15.61 6.46
CA SER A 151 -4.47 16.24 6.52
C SER A 151 -5.52 15.57 5.63
N ILE A 152 -5.12 14.72 4.67
CA ILE A 152 -6.05 14.11 3.70
C ILE A 152 -7.15 13.31 4.42
N ALA A 153 -6.79 12.47 5.40
CA ALA A 153 -7.77 11.71 6.16
C ALA A 153 -8.73 12.61 6.97
N GLY A 154 -8.22 13.72 7.53
CA GLY A 154 -9.05 14.70 8.24
C GLY A 154 -10.06 15.38 7.32
N LYS A 155 -9.57 15.96 6.22
CA LYS A 155 -10.39 16.66 5.22
C LYS A 155 -11.47 15.76 4.61
N LEU A 156 -11.11 14.52 4.26
CA LEU A 156 -12.07 13.55 3.74
C LEU A 156 -13.10 13.16 4.81
N ARG A 157 -12.70 12.93 6.06
CA ARG A 157 -13.64 12.62 7.15
C ARG A 157 -14.65 13.76 7.35
N GLU A 158 -14.19 15.01 7.35
CA GLU A 158 -15.05 16.20 7.48
C GLU A 158 -16.06 16.31 6.31
N ALA A 159 -15.60 16.08 5.08
CA ALA A 159 -16.47 16.08 3.91
C ALA A 159 -17.53 14.95 3.98
N LEU A 160 -17.13 13.76 4.45
CA LEU A 160 -18.02 12.61 4.58
C LEU A 160 -19.03 12.74 5.71
N LEU A 161 -18.68 13.42 6.81
CA LEU A 161 -19.60 13.66 7.92
C LEU A 161 -20.86 14.40 7.44
N LYS A 162 -20.71 15.35 6.51
CA LYS A 162 -21.81 16.13 5.95
C LYS A 162 -22.80 15.29 5.14
N CYS A 163 -22.36 14.20 4.51
CA CYS A 163 -23.19 13.41 3.61
C CYS A 163 -23.63 12.04 4.19
N LEU A 164 -22.89 11.48 5.14
CA LEU A 164 -23.16 10.17 5.72
C LEU A 164 -23.99 10.23 7.00
N GLU A 165 -24.14 11.42 7.60
CA GLU A 165 -24.87 11.64 8.87
C GLU A 165 -24.43 10.68 9.99
N ALA A 166 -23.18 10.21 9.92
CA ALA A 166 -22.60 9.25 10.84
C ALA A 166 -21.18 9.68 11.21
N ASN A 167 -20.87 9.64 12.50
CA ASN A 167 -19.53 9.86 13.02
C ASN A 167 -18.68 8.61 12.80
N VAL A 168 -17.84 8.67 11.78
CA VAL A 168 -17.00 7.55 11.32
C VAL A 168 -15.52 7.89 11.47
N GLY A 169 -14.70 6.87 11.69
CA GLY A 169 -13.26 6.97 11.50
C GLY A 169 -12.90 6.82 10.02
N LEU A 170 -11.79 7.43 9.59
CA LEU A 170 -11.22 7.25 8.25
C LEU A 170 -9.75 6.86 8.38
N MET A 171 -9.37 5.76 7.74
CA MET A 171 -7.99 5.26 7.69
C MET A 171 -7.55 5.10 6.24
N ILE A 172 -6.37 5.60 5.90
CA ILE A 172 -5.73 5.35 4.61
C ILE A 172 -4.67 4.27 4.83
N VAL A 173 -4.70 3.21 4.03
CA VAL A 173 -3.83 2.04 4.19
C VAL A 173 -3.13 1.74 2.89
N ASP A 174 -1.84 1.47 2.99
CA ASP A 174 -1.02 0.90 1.93
C ASP A 174 -0.77 -0.60 2.19
N SER A 175 -0.61 -1.34 1.11
CA SER A 175 -0.34 -2.79 1.13
C SER A 175 1.13 -3.13 1.44
N ASP A 176 1.99 -2.11 1.45
CA ASP A 176 3.37 -2.25 1.93
C ASP A 176 3.38 -2.75 3.39
N ARG A 177 4.50 -3.35 3.78
CA ARG A 177 4.58 -4.05 5.06
C ARG A 177 5.22 -3.17 6.13
N THR A 178 4.47 -3.01 7.21
CA THR A 178 4.97 -2.67 8.54
C THR A 178 5.27 -3.97 9.30
N TYR A 179 6.33 -3.96 10.09
CA TYR A 179 6.80 -5.10 10.86
C TYR A 179 6.56 -4.85 12.35
N PHE A 180 5.60 -5.56 12.94
CA PHE A 180 5.16 -5.32 14.31
C PHE A 180 5.63 -6.40 15.27
N ASN A 181 6.31 -5.98 16.34
CA ASN A 181 6.66 -6.82 17.47
C ASN A 181 5.70 -6.57 18.63
N GLN A 182 4.82 -7.54 18.86
CA GLN A 182 3.76 -7.46 19.87
C GLN A 182 4.29 -7.45 21.31
N LYS A 183 5.43 -8.09 21.58
CA LYS A 183 5.99 -8.20 22.95
C LYS A 183 6.51 -6.86 23.45
N TYR A 184 7.17 -6.09 22.57
CA TYR A 184 7.80 -4.81 22.92
C TYR A 184 7.00 -3.60 22.40
N ASN A 185 5.86 -3.82 21.76
CA ASN A 185 5.05 -2.79 21.11
C ASN A 185 5.83 -1.90 20.12
N ILE A 186 6.79 -2.50 19.40
CA ILE A 186 7.62 -1.82 18.40
C ILE A 186 7.07 -2.10 17.01
N ALA A 187 6.83 -1.05 16.24
CA ALA A 187 6.35 -1.15 14.86
C ALA A 187 7.32 -0.46 13.90
N LEU A 188 7.97 -1.25 13.04
CA LEU A 188 8.92 -0.76 12.05
C LEU A 188 8.20 -0.56 10.71
N ALA A 189 8.03 0.69 10.31
CA ALA A 189 7.57 1.05 8.98
C ALA A 189 8.77 1.18 8.04
N SER A 190 8.59 0.82 6.77
CA SER A 190 9.65 0.95 5.76
C SER A 190 9.54 2.24 4.94
N ARG A 191 8.62 3.13 5.32
CA ARG A 191 8.34 4.44 4.69
C ARG A 191 7.76 5.41 5.73
N LYS A 192 7.68 6.68 5.36
CA LYS A 192 7.08 7.73 6.20
C LYS A 192 5.56 7.55 6.29
N THR A 193 5.01 7.74 7.47
CA THR A 193 3.56 7.70 7.75
C THR A 193 3.19 8.85 8.68
N CYS A 194 1.89 9.11 8.80
CA CYS A 194 1.31 10.09 9.71
C CYS A 194 0.83 9.47 11.03
N VAL A 195 0.96 8.16 11.18
CA VAL A 195 0.52 7.43 12.37
C VAL A 195 1.64 7.42 13.41
N LYS A 196 1.34 7.89 14.62
CA LYS A 196 2.29 7.92 15.74
C LYS A 196 2.67 6.52 16.19
N GLY A 197 3.93 6.34 16.59
CA GLY A 197 4.47 5.06 17.09
C GLY A 197 5.04 4.13 16.02
N LEU A 198 4.99 4.51 14.74
CA LEU A 198 5.70 3.82 13.66
C LEU A 198 7.11 4.38 13.48
N ILE A 199 8.12 3.53 13.64
CA ILE A 199 9.53 3.88 13.48
C ILE A 199 9.94 3.62 12.03
N ASN A 200 10.40 4.65 11.31
CA ASN A 200 10.85 4.52 9.94
C ASN A 200 12.37 4.58 9.83
N LEU A 201 13.00 3.44 9.51
CA LEU A 201 14.44 3.31 9.22
C LEU A 201 14.69 2.92 7.75
N GLY A 202 13.71 3.13 6.86
CA GLY A 202 13.81 2.81 5.43
C GLY A 202 14.09 1.33 5.16
N VAL A 203 15.10 1.06 4.33
CA VAL A 203 15.54 -0.31 3.99
C VAL A 203 15.92 -1.14 5.23
N LEU A 204 16.41 -0.53 6.31
CA LEU A 204 16.76 -1.25 7.53
C LEU A 204 15.52 -1.81 8.23
N SER A 205 14.41 -1.06 8.28
CA SER A 205 13.13 -1.58 8.79
C SER A 205 12.70 -2.84 8.03
N TYR A 206 12.89 -2.84 6.70
CA TYR A 206 12.58 -3.98 5.86
C TYR A 206 13.47 -5.19 6.18
N ILE A 207 14.80 -4.98 6.22
CA ILE A 207 15.77 -6.04 6.47
C ILE A 207 15.54 -6.65 7.86
N LEU A 208 15.47 -5.82 8.91
CA LEU A 208 15.26 -6.27 10.29
C LEU A 208 13.92 -7.00 10.43
N GLY A 209 12.84 -6.41 9.92
CA GLY A 209 11.52 -7.01 10.00
C GLY A 209 11.42 -8.38 9.32
N ARG A 210 12.07 -8.54 8.16
CA ARG A 210 12.10 -9.80 7.40
C ARG A 210 13.04 -10.85 8.00
N ALA A 211 14.28 -10.47 8.33
CA ALA A 211 15.27 -11.37 8.89
C ALA A 211 14.77 -11.96 10.22
N PHE A 212 14.18 -11.10 11.07
CA PHE A 212 13.61 -11.43 12.38
C PHE A 212 12.08 -11.67 12.34
N ARG A 213 11.55 -12.23 11.24
CA ARG A 213 10.10 -12.48 11.05
C ARG A 213 9.42 -13.34 12.13
N ARG A 214 10.19 -14.05 12.97
CA ARG A 214 9.67 -14.78 14.14
C ARG A 214 9.16 -13.82 15.22
N HIS A 215 9.80 -12.67 15.37
CA HIS A 215 9.46 -11.64 16.36
C HIS A 215 8.64 -10.51 15.75
N PHE A 216 8.88 -10.19 14.48
CA PHE A 216 8.18 -9.15 13.76
C PHE A 216 7.15 -9.72 12.79
N LYS A 217 5.86 -9.53 13.10
CA LYS A 217 4.75 -9.95 12.25
C LYS A 217 4.49 -8.88 11.18
N PRO A 218 4.48 -9.24 9.89
CA PRO A 218 4.13 -8.28 8.83
C PRO A 218 2.64 -7.92 8.92
N LYS A 219 2.34 -6.64 8.74
CA LYS A 219 1.00 -6.02 8.69
C LYS A 219 0.96 -5.00 7.55
N ALA A 220 -0.20 -4.79 6.95
CA ALA A 220 -0.42 -3.63 6.08
C ALA A 220 -0.19 -2.32 6.86
N THR A 221 0.33 -1.30 6.18
CA THR A 221 0.74 -0.04 6.83
C THR A 221 -0.41 0.96 6.86
N PRO A 222 -0.86 1.42 8.03
CA PRO A 222 -1.74 2.57 8.13
C PRO A 222 -0.93 3.84 7.86
N ILE A 223 -1.25 4.51 6.76
CA ILE A 223 -0.57 5.75 6.32
C ILE A 223 -1.05 6.93 7.13
N SER A 224 -2.36 7.02 7.35
CA SER A 224 -2.98 8.09 8.14
C SER A 224 -4.30 7.63 8.72
N TYR A 225 -4.72 8.28 9.80
CA TYR A 225 -5.98 8.01 10.47
C TYR A 225 -6.58 9.30 11.02
N ALA A 226 -7.89 9.46 10.84
CA ALA A 226 -8.69 10.53 11.44
C ALA A 226 -9.92 9.91 12.11
N GLY A 227 -10.13 10.22 13.38
CA GLY A 227 -11.22 9.64 14.17
C GLY A 227 -10.89 9.61 15.66
N PRO A 228 -11.76 9.00 16.48
CA PRO A 228 -11.48 8.74 17.89
C PRO A 228 -10.15 8.00 18.07
N PRO A 229 -9.36 8.30 19.12
CA PRO A 229 -8.05 7.69 19.31
C PRO A 229 -8.18 6.17 19.45
N ILE A 230 -7.36 5.44 18.69
CA ILE A 230 -7.27 3.98 18.75
C ILE A 230 -5.82 3.54 18.99
N PRO A 231 -5.56 2.50 19.79
CA PRO A 231 -4.20 2.01 20.03
C PRO A 231 -3.54 1.51 18.74
N LEU A 232 -2.22 1.71 18.61
CA LEU A 232 -1.43 1.26 17.45
C LEU A 232 -1.61 -0.23 17.11
N PRO A 233 -1.62 -1.17 18.08
CA PRO A 233 -1.88 -2.59 17.76
C PRO A 233 -3.24 -2.81 17.08
N LEU A 234 -4.27 -2.06 17.48
CA LEU A 234 -5.59 -2.15 16.86
C LEU A 234 -5.60 -1.52 15.46
N MET A 235 -4.93 -0.39 15.25
CA MET A 235 -4.76 0.22 13.92
C MET A 235 -4.13 -0.77 12.92
N LEU A 236 -3.05 -1.43 13.32
CA LEU A 236 -2.33 -2.39 12.47
C LEU A 236 -3.20 -3.60 12.12
N GLU A 237 -4.06 -4.03 13.04
CA GLU A 237 -4.97 -5.16 12.79
C GLU A 237 -6.15 -4.79 11.92
N ILE A 238 -6.67 -3.56 12.05
CA ILE A 238 -7.67 -3.00 11.13
C ILE A 238 -7.08 -2.90 9.73
N ALA A 239 -5.89 -2.30 9.58
CA ALA A 239 -5.19 -2.15 8.31
C ALA A 239 -4.95 -3.51 7.63
N GLU A 240 -4.39 -4.48 8.36
CA GLU A 240 -4.15 -5.83 7.84
C GLU A 240 -5.44 -6.56 7.47
N THR A 241 -6.50 -6.40 8.25
CA THR A 241 -7.77 -7.07 7.96
C THR A 241 -8.45 -6.45 6.73
N ALA A 242 -8.37 -5.13 6.58
CA ALA A 242 -8.86 -4.42 5.40
C ALA A 242 -8.07 -4.79 4.12
N ASP A 243 -6.74 -4.84 4.18
CA ASP A 243 -5.88 -5.27 3.07
C ASP A 243 -6.23 -6.70 2.61
N ARG A 244 -6.43 -7.62 3.55
CA ARG A 244 -6.80 -9.01 3.22
C ARG A 244 -8.14 -9.13 2.51
N VAL A 245 -9.17 -8.44 2.98
CA VAL A 245 -10.51 -8.53 2.36
C VAL A 245 -10.61 -7.79 1.04
N ARG A 246 -9.76 -6.78 0.82
CA ARG A 246 -9.64 -6.08 -0.48
C ARG A 246 -9.14 -7.01 -1.58
N GLY A 247 -8.22 -7.91 -1.24
CA GLY A 247 -7.55 -8.77 -2.21
C GLY A 247 -6.49 -8.03 -3.03
N VAL A 248 -6.02 -8.66 -4.09
CA VAL A 248 -4.82 -8.22 -4.85
C VAL A 248 -5.15 -7.47 -6.15
N GLY A 249 -6.43 -7.30 -6.48
CA GLY A 249 -6.85 -6.72 -7.76
C GLY A 249 -6.34 -7.54 -8.96
N ALA A 250 -5.63 -6.87 -9.86
CA ALA A 250 -5.02 -7.47 -11.05
C ALA A 250 -3.74 -8.26 -10.74
N GLY A 251 -3.12 -8.06 -9.58
CA GLY A 251 -1.89 -8.75 -9.17
C GLY A 251 -1.17 -8.01 -8.04
N ARG A 252 -0.30 -8.72 -7.30
CA ARG A 252 0.53 -8.12 -6.23
C ARG A 252 1.73 -7.34 -6.76
N THR A 253 2.16 -7.67 -7.97
CA THR A 253 3.30 -7.06 -8.65
C THR A 253 2.94 -6.75 -10.09
N VAL A 254 3.72 -5.89 -10.73
CA VAL A 254 3.60 -5.63 -12.18
C VAL A 254 3.77 -6.91 -13.00
N PHE A 255 4.61 -7.85 -12.55
CA PHE A 255 4.80 -9.15 -13.21
C PHE A 255 3.55 -10.03 -13.15
N GLU A 256 2.93 -10.14 -11.97
CA GLU A 256 1.67 -10.88 -11.81
C GLU A 256 0.55 -10.25 -12.65
N MET A 257 0.48 -8.92 -12.66
CA MET A 257 -0.50 -8.16 -13.44
C MET A 257 -0.31 -8.37 -14.95
N ALA A 258 0.91 -8.24 -15.46
CA ALA A 258 1.23 -8.46 -16.87
C ALA A 258 0.92 -9.91 -17.30
N ARG A 259 1.30 -10.89 -16.48
CA ARG A 259 0.99 -12.31 -16.71
C ARG A 259 -0.52 -12.56 -16.74
N ARG A 260 -1.29 -11.94 -15.86
CA ARG A 260 -2.75 -12.11 -15.79
C ARG A 260 -3.44 -11.66 -17.09
N PHE A 261 -2.96 -10.59 -17.70
CA PHE A 261 -3.51 -10.07 -18.96
C PHE A 261 -2.78 -10.58 -20.21
N ASN A 262 -1.83 -11.50 -20.04
CA ASN A 262 -0.98 -12.03 -21.12
C ASN A 262 -0.35 -10.92 -21.97
N THR A 263 0.26 -9.93 -21.30
CA THR A 263 0.85 -8.76 -21.95
C THR A 263 2.23 -8.43 -21.34
N THR A 264 2.92 -7.45 -21.90
CA THR A 264 4.20 -6.94 -21.36
C THR A 264 3.97 -6.05 -20.13
N LEU A 265 5.04 -5.71 -19.39
CA LEU A 265 4.93 -4.87 -18.18
C LEU A 265 4.20 -3.54 -18.43
N ASN A 266 4.42 -2.94 -19.60
CA ASN A 266 3.83 -1.65 -19.98
C ASN A 266 2.59 -1.81 -20.89
N GLY A 267 2.15 -3.04 -21.16
CA GLY A 267 1.05 -3.32 -22.09
C GLY A 267 -0.34 -3.41 -21.44
N VAL A 268 -0.43 -3.19 -20.12
CA VAL A 268 -1.70 -3.18 -19.38
C VAL A 268 -2.41 -1.84 -19.60
N THR A 269 -3.70 -1.84 -19.90
CA THR A 269 -4.49 -0.62 -20.15
C THR A 269 -5.59 -0.37 -19.12
N TRP A 270 -6.17 0.83 -19.13
CA TRP A 270 -7.32 1.16 -18.26
C TRP A 270 -8.52 0.25 -18.52
N GLU A 271 -8.75 -0.13 -19.78
CA GLU A 271 -9.85 -1.01 -20.19
C GLU A 271 -9.66 -2.41 -19.60
N MET A 272 -8.42 -2.92 -19.60
CA MET A 272 -8.09 -4.20 -18.98
C MET A 272 -8.34 -4.17 -17.47
N LEU A 273 -7.86 -3.13 -16.79
CA LEU A 273 -8.03 -2.96 -15.35
C LEU A 273 -9.49 -2.78 -14.94
N SER A 274 -10.29 -2.10 -15.77
CA SER A 274 -11.73 -1.88 -15.52
C SER A 274 -12.55 -3.17 -15.50
N ARG A 275 -12.03 -4.28 -16.05
CA ARG A 275 -12.66 -5.61 -16.01
C ARG A 275 -12.42 -6.35 -14.69
N ILE A 276 -11.51 -5.87 -13.85
CA ILE A 276 -11.18 -6.49 -12.56
C ILE A 276 -12.05 -5.90 -11.46
N ASN A 277 -12.49 -6.74 -10.53
CA ASN A 277 -13.20 -6.27 -9.35
C ASN A 277 -12.29 -5.33 -8.53
N HIS A 278 -12.76 -4.10 -8.30
CA HIS A 278 -12.04 -3.08 -7.56
C HIS A 278 -12.66 -2.86 -6.18
N TYR A 279 -11.86 -2.94 -5.12
CA TYR A 279 -12.31 -2.81 -3.71
C TYR A 279 -11.51 -1.74 -2.94
N PRO A 280 -11.53 -0.47 -3.39
CA PRO A 280 -10.73 0.59 -2.77
C PRO A 280 -11.21 0.91 -1.34
N ILE A 281 -12.47 0.58 -1.03
CA ILE A 281 -13.13 0.89 0.24
C ILE A 281 -13.41 -0.40 1.01
N VAL A 282 -13.10 -0.39 2.30
CA VAL A 282 -13.51 -1.42 3.26
C VAL A 282 -14.17 -0.75 4.46
N ILE A 283 -15.38 -1.19 4.82
CA ILE A 283 -16.03 -0.80 6.07
C ILE A 283 -15.56 -1.76 7.17
N VAL A 284 -15.02 -1.20 8.25
CA VAL A 284 -14.58 -1.96 9.41
C VAL A 284 -15.42 -1.57 10.64
N ARG A 285 -15.97 -2.59 11.31
CA ARG A 285 -16.71 -2.43 12.57
C ARG A 285 -16.01 -3.20 13.67
N ILE A 286 -15.79 -2.54 14.80
CA ILE A 286 -15.25 -3.15 16.00
C ILE A 286 -16.43 -3.51 16.90
N LEU A 287 -16.54 -4.78 17.27
CA LEU A 287 -17.49 -5.26 18.26
C LEU A 287 -16.73 -5.59 19.53
N GLU A 288 -17.12 -4.98 20.64
CA GLU A 288 -16.66 -5.41 21.96
C GLU A 288 -17.60 -6.49 22.46
N LYS A 289 -17.05 -7.58 23.00
CA LYS A 289 -17.88 -8.51 23.78
C LYS A 289 -18.16 -7.86 25.12
N SER A 290 -19.45 -7.70 25.42
CA SER A 290 -20.00 -7.55 26.76
C SER A 290 -19.46 -8.66 27.68
#